data_AF-A0A836F2I6-F1
#
_entry.id   AF-A0A836F2I6-F1
#
_cell.length_a   1.000
_cell.length_b   1.000
_cell.length_c   1.000
_cell.angle_alpha   90.00
_cell.angle_beta   90.00
_cell.angle_gamma   90.00
#
_symmetry.space_group_name_H-M   'P 1'
#
loop_
_entity.id
_entity.type
_entity.pdbx_description
1 polymer ?
#
loop_
_entity_poly.entity_id
_entity_poly.type
_entity_poly.pdbx_seq_one_letter_code
_entity_poly.pdbx_strand_id
1 'polypeptide(L)'
;MLLVNSHIPKMVAKTKEYNRRAAIIEGLCAGCSATEIIRFFGYPRSTVYDVVTKYQIVHIKDMILFETTKTNQVAHFATTKVDNPEKPGQEVTPIHRIRITLTSRNVRSLEKVCAELINGAKKQKLKVKGPVRMPTKVLRITTRKTPCGEGSKTWDRFQMRIHKRVIDLYSPSEIVKQITSISIEPGVEVEVTIANE
;
A
#
# COMPACT_ATOMS: atom_id res chain seq x y z
N MET A 1 5.57 -32.14 -37.54
CA MET A 1 4.91 -31.09 -38.35
C MET A 1 4.98 -29.79 -37.56
N LEU A 2 5.41 -28.73 -38.22
CA LEU A 2 6.01 -27.49 -37.70
C LEU A 2 5.09 -26.68 -36.76
N LEU A 3 5.71 -26.02 -35.76
CA LEU A 3 5.60 -24.58 -35.48
C LEU A 3 6.60 -24.18 -34.38
N VAL A 4 7.86 -23.96 -34.79
CA VAL A 4 8.86 -23.27 -33.96
C VAL A 4 8.59 -21.78 -34.08
N ASN A 5 7.70 -21.26 -33.24
CA ASN A 5 7.56 -19.82 -33.06
C ASN A 5 8.63 -19.35 -32.08
N SER A 6 9.80 -19.03 -32.62
CA SER A 6 10.86 -18.30 -31.95
C SER A 6 10.35 -16.89 -31.61
N HIS A 7 9.86 -16.72 -30.38
CA HIS A 7 9.56 -15.40 -29.84
C HIS A 7 10.89 -14.73 -29.49
N ILE A 8 11.51 -14.08 -30.48
CA ILE A 8 12.65 -13.19 -30.27
C ILE A 8 12.14 -11.98 -29.48
N PRO A 9 12.56 -11.74 -28.23
CA PRO A 9 12.18 -10.53 -27.52
C PRO A 9 12.77 -9.32 -28.26
N LYS A 10 11.90 -8.43 -28.72
CA LYS A 10 12.26 -7.22 -29.47
C LYS A 10 13.07 -6.27 -28.58
N MET A 11 14.40 -6.32 -28.67
CA MET A 11 15.27 -5.30 -28.08
C MET A 11 15.23 -4.04 -28.95
N VAL A 12 14.59 -2.99 -28.43
CA VAL A 12 14.47 -1.68 -29.10
C VAL A 12 15.77 -0.89 -28.92
N ALA A 13 16.42 -0.51 -30.02
CA ALA A 13 17.54 0.41 -29.98
C ALA A 13 17.05 1.84 -29.69
N LYS A 14 17.27 2.35 -28.48
CA LYS A 14 17.05 3.76 -28.11
C LYS A 14 18.33 4.58 -28.27
N THR A 15 18.16 5.84 -28.66
CA THR A 15 19.19 6.80 -29.11
C THR A 15 20.18 7.28 -28.03
N LYS A 16 21.22 7.97 -28.53
CA LYS A 16 22.56 8.28 -27.99
C LYS A 16 22.64 8.92 -26.57
N GLU A 17 22.34 8.18 -25.52
CA GLU A 17 23.16 8.08 -24.28
C GLU A 17 22.60 6.99 -23.35
N TYR A 18 22.24 5.85 -23.93
CA TYR A 18 21.89 4.69 -23.12
C TYR A 18 23.16 4.11 -22.50
N ASN A 19 23.25 4.15 -21.16
CA ASN A 19 24.38 3.66 -20.40
C ASN A 19 24.68 2.22 -20.82
N ARG A 20 25.83 1.97 -21.47
CA ARG A 20 26.23 0.65 -22.00
C ARG A 20 26.04 -0.49 -20.98
N ARG A 21 26.18 -0.17 -19.69
CA ARG A 21 25.90 -1.08 -18.56
C ARG A 21 24.45 -1.52 -18.49
N ALA A 22 23.48 -0.61 -18.61
CA ALA A 22 22.05 -0.91 -18.56
C ALA A 22 21.63 -1.85 -19.72
N ALA A 23 22.16 -1.63 -20.92
CA ALA A 23 21.93 -2.51 -22.08
C ALA A 23 22.41 -3.94 -21.85
N ILE A 24 23.59 -4.10 -21.26
CA ILE A 24 24.18 -5.42 -20.97
C ILE A 24 23.36 -6.13 -19.88
N ILE A 25 22.88 -5.38 -18.88
CA ILE A 25 22.07 -5.90 -17.77
C ILE A 25 20.71 -6.39 -18.24
N GLU A 26 19.98 -5.58 -19.00
CA GLU A 26 18.67 -5.98 -19.55
C GLU A 26 18.81 -7.20 -20.46
N GLY A 27 19.89 -7.29 -21.25
CA GLY A 27 20.18 -8.45 -22.08
C GLY A 27 20.44 -9.73 -21.28
N LEU A 28 21.21 -9.64 -20.18
CA LEU A 28 21.45 -10.78 -19.29
C LEU A 28 20.17 -11.20 -18.55
N CYS A 29 19.37 -10.25 -18.07
CA CYS A 29 18.07 -10.52 -17.42
C CYS A 29 17.04 -11.12 -18.38
N ALA A 30 17.13 -10.82 -19.68
CA ALA A 30 16.30 -11.43 -20.72
C ALA A 30 16.77 -12.84 -21.13
N GLY A 31 17.84 -13.37 -20.51
CA GLY A 31 18.36 -14.72 -20.76
C GLY A 31 19.34 -14.85 -21.92
N CYS A 32 19.82 -13.74 -22.49
CA CYS A 32 20.83 -13.77 -23.55
C CYS A 32 22.23 -14.05 -22.99
N SER A 33 23.01 -14.85 -23.70
CA SER A 33 24.39 -15.14 -23.33
C SER A 33 25.31 -13.94 -23.58
N ALA A 34 26.39 -13.82 -22.80
CA ALA A 34 27.36 -12.74 -22.95
C ALA A 34 27.95 -12.67 -24.38
N THR A 35 28.09 -13.81 -25.06
CA THR A 35 28.54 -13.90 -26.45
C THR A 35 27.53 -13.34 -27.45
N GLU A 36 26.23 -13.51 -27.21
CA GLU A 36 25.17 -12.93 -28.04
C GLU A 36 25.10 -11.40 -27.88
N ILE A 37 25.28 -10.90 -26.65
CA ILE A 37 25.30 -9.46 -26.35
C ILE A 37 26.48 -8.76 -27.05
N ILE A 38 27.66 -9.38 -27.06
CA ILE A 38 28.85 -8.87 -27.77
C ILE A 38 28.59 -8.81 -29.28
N ARG A 39 27.98 -9.85 -29.87
CA ARG A 39 27.68 -9.89 -31.30
C ARG A 39 26.61 -8.87 -31.70
N PHE A 40 25.61 -8.65 -30.86
CA PHE A 40 24.47 -7.79 -31.20
C PHE A 40 24.78 -6.30 -31.04
N PHE A 41 25.41 -5.89 -29.94
CA PHE A 41 25.70 -4.47 -29.66
C PHE A 41 27.12 -4.03 -30.08
N GLY A 42 28.01 -4.96 -30.43
CA GLY A 42 29.39 -4.62 -30.83
C GLY A 42 30.25 -4.04 -29.70
N TYR A 43 29.91 -4.31 -28.43
CA TYR A 43 30.68 -3.83 -27.29
C TYR A 43 32.00 -4.60 -27.11
N PRO A 44 33.07 -3.94 -26.61
CA PRO A 44 34.32 -4.63 -26.30
C PRO A 44 34.10 -5.76 -25.29
N ARG A 45 34.79 -6.90 -25.49
CA ARG A 45 34.72 -8.07 -24.61
C ARG A 45 34.97 -7.69 -23.15
N SER A 46 35.96 -6.86 -22.87
CA SER A 46 36.29 -6.37 -21.52
C SER A 46 35.07 -5.75 -20.82
N THR A 47 34.39 -4.80 -21.46
CA THR A 47 33.21 -4.13 -20.89
C THR A 47 32.03 -5.07 -20.61
N VAL A 48 31.80 -6.09 -21.43
CA VAL A 48 30.69 -7.04 -21.21
C VAL A 48 31.05 -7.99 -20.08
N TYR A 49 32.25 -8.56 -20.09
CA TYR A 49 32.68 -9.47 -19.04
C TYR A 49 32.91 -8.76 -17.69
N ASP A 50 33.29 -7.47 -17.66
CA ASP A 50 33.36 -6.66 -16.43
C ASP A 50 31.98 -6.46 -15.78
N VAL A 51 30.93 -6.33 -16.59
CA VAL A 51 29.55 -6.18 -16.11
C VAL A 51 28.99 -7.53 -15.70
N VAL A 52 29.23 -8.59 -16.49
CA VAL A 52 28.84 -9.97 -16.15
C VAL A 52 29.49 -10.42 -14.85
N THR A 53 30.80 -10.19 -14.67
CA THR A 53 31.50 -10.54 -13.42
C THR A 53 30.98 -9.73 -12.24
N LYS A 54 30.70 -8.43 -12.39
CA LYS A 54 30.04 -7.65 -11.33
C LYS A 54 28.62 -8.13 -11.04
N TYR A 55 27.85 -8.55 -12.03
CA TYR A 55 26.52 -9.13 -11.84
C TYR A 55 26.58 -10.50 -11.14
N GLN A 56 27.51 -11.37 -11.53
CA GLN A 56 27.77 -12.64 -10.87
C GLN A 56 28.22 -12.40 -9.42
N ILE A 57 29.06 -11.40 -9.16
CA ILE A 57 29.50 -11.00 -7.82
C ILE A 57 28.34 -10.43 -7.00
N VAL A 58 27.40 -9.67 -7.59
CA VAL A 58 26.17 -9.23 -6.90
C VAL A 58 25.28 -10.43 -6.58
N HIS A 59 25.09 -11.36 -7.51
CA HIS A 59 24.29 -12.56 -7.31
C HIS A 59 24.92 -13.54 -6.29
N ILE A 60 26.26 -13.60 -6.25
CA ILE A 60 27.05 -14.36 -5.26
C ILE A 60 27.10 -13.61 -3.91
N LYS A 61 27.15 -12.27 -3.89
CA LYS A 61 27.01 -11.47 -2.67
C LYS A 61 25.61 -11.58 -2.07
N ASP A 62 24.58 -11.63 -2.90
CA ASP A 62 23.20 -11.85 -2.46
C ASP A 62 23.00 -13.29 -1.94
N MET A 63 23.70 -14.29 -2.52
CA MET A 63 23.76 -15.64 -1.93
C MET A 63 24.55 -15.70 -0.61
N ILE A 64 25.72 -15.04 -0.51
CA ILE A 64 26.58 -15.11 0.70
C ILE A 64 26.02 -14.23 1.84
N LEU A 65 25.32 -13.14 1.55
CA LEU A 65 24.59 -12.36 2.56
C LEU A 65 23.36 -13.12 3.07
N PHE A 66 22.82 -14.06 2.29
CA PHE A 66 21.76 -14.98 2.72
C PHE A 66 22.28 -16.11 3.62
N GLU A 67 23.56 -16.51 3.47
CA GLU A 67 24.19 -17.52 4.33
C GLU A 67 24.75 -16.94 5.64
N THR A 68 25.32 -15.73 5.63
CA THR A 68 25.88 -15.09 6.83
C THR A 68 24.83 -14.47 7.77
N THR A 69 23.60 -14.25 7.27
CA THR A 69 22.45 -13.87 8.12
C THR A 69 21.79 -15.05 8.82
N LYS A 70 22.07 -16.31 8.41
CA LYS A 70 21.57 -17.51 9.08
C LYS A 70 22.37 -17.92 10.33
N THR A 71 23.63 -17.50 10.47
CA THR A 71 24.44 -17.84 11.66
C THR A 71 24.51 -16.73 12.70
N ASN A 72 24.34 -15.45 12.33
CA ASN A 72 24.45 -14.32 13.26
C ASN A 72 23.10 -13.72 13.76
N GLN A 73 21.95 -14.29 13.39
CA GLN A 73 20.64 -13.90 13.95
C GLN A 73 20.25 -14.70 15.21
N VAL A 74 21.15 -15.48 15.79
CA VAL A 74 20.96 -16.06 17.14
C VAL A 74 21.21 -15.02 18.25
N ALA A 75 21.79 -13.85 17.95
CA ALA A 75 22.26 -12.91 18.98
C ALA A 75 21.44 -11.63 19.19
N HIS A 76 20.31 -11.40 18.50
CA HIS A 76 19.42 -10.27 18.83
C HIS A 76 17.94 -10.67 18.89
N PHE A 77 17.67 -11.84 19.49
CA PHE A 77 16.39 -12.11 20.11
C PHE A 77 16.50 -11.84 21.62
N ALA A 78 16.41 -10.57 21.99
CA ALA A 78 16.12 -10.17 23.35
C ALA A 78 15.10 -9.02 23.32
N THR A 79 13.88 -9.35 23.77
CA THR A 79 12.67 -8.51 23.88
C THR A 79 12.02 -8.20 22.54
N THR A 80 10.83 -8.71 22.18
CA THR A 80 9.57 -8.79 22.90
C THR A 80 8.71 -9.98 22.41
N LYS A 81 8.14 -10.74 23.35
CA LYS A 81 7.26 -11.90 23.15
C LYS A 81 5.91 -11.54 22.53
N VAL A 82 5.40 -12.32 21.56
CA VAL A 82 4.04 -12.92 21.52
C VAL A 82 4.05 -14.12 20.55
N ASP A 83 3.57 -15.26 21.03
CA ASP A 83 3.62 -16.62 20.46
C ASP A 83 2.59 -16.90 19.33
N ASN A 84 3.03 -17.56 18.24
CA ASN A 84 2.62 -18.90 17.75
C ASN A 84 2.90 -19.12 16.22
N PRO A 85 3.18 -20.36 15.78
CA PRO A 85 3.89 -20.63 14.52
C PRO A 85 3.02 -21.04 13.31
N GLU A 86 3.54 -20.66 12.13
CA GLU A 86 3.56 -21.34 10.81
C GLU A 86 2.28 -21.56 9.96
N LYS A 87 2.24 -20.83 8.83
CA LYS A 87 1.83 -21.34 7.50
C LYS A 87 2.84 -20.86 6.44
N PRO A 88 3.43 -21.74 5.61
CA PRO A 88 4.41 -21.35 4.60
C PRO A 88 3.70 -20.90 3.31
N GLY A 89 3.96 -19.67 2.86
CA GLY A 89 3.54 -19.18 1.54
C GLY A 89 2.90 -17.80 1.50
N GLN A 90 3.37 -16.81 2.28
CA GLN A 90 2.80 -15.47 2.23
C GLN A 90 3.76 -14.49 1.53
N GLU A 91 3.35 -14.07 0.34
CA GLU A 91 3.94 -12.95 -0.40
C GLU A 91 4.00 -11.73 0.51
N VAL A 92 5.17 -11.11 0.63
CA VAL A 92 5.40 -9.98 1.54
C VAL A 92 4.75 -8.74 0.92
N THR A 93 3.48 -8.53 1.24
CA THR A 93 2.73 -7.34 0.82
C THR A 93 3.24 -6.10 1.56
N PRO A 94 3.40 -4.95 0.87
CA PRO A 94 3.89 -3.72 1.50
C PRO A 94 2.91 -3.24 2.59
N ILE A 95 3.48 -2.89 3.74
CA ILE A 95 2.72 -2.39 4.89
C ILE A 95 2.48 -0.90 4.69
N HIS A 96 1.21 -0.49 4.56
CA HIS A 96 0.83 0.90 4.43
C HIS A 96 0.25 1.47 5.72
N ARG A 97 0.42 2.77 5.93
CA ARG A 97 -0.30 3.54 6.94
C ARG A 97 -1.61 4.01 6.33
N ILE A 98 -2.71 3.46 6.82
CA ILE A 98 -4.05 3.73 6.27
C ILE A 98 -4.87 4.47 7.32
N ARG A 99 -5.54 5.52 6.88
CA ARG A 99 -6.47 6.31 7.70
C ARG A 99 -7.87 6.13 7.16
N ILE A 100 -8.77 5.60 8.00
CA ILE A 100 -10.19 5.49 7.71
C ILE A 100 -10.89 6.66 8.41
N THR A 101 -11.60 7.45 7.62
CA THR A 101 -12.43 8.55 8.10
C THR A 101 -13.89 8.15 7.98
N LEU A 102 -14.62 8.24 9.09
CA LEU A 102 -16.06 8.02 9.13
C LEU A 102 -16.74 9.37 9.39
N THR A 103 -17.72 9.70 8.56
CA THR A 103 -18.51 10.93 8.71
C THR A 103 -19.99 10.57 8.71
N SER A 104 -20.75 11.08 9.69
CA SER A 104 -22.20 10.88 9.72
C SER A 104 -22.92 11.97 10.51
N ARG A 105 -24.22 12.09 10.25
CA ARG A 105 -25.16 12.87 11.07
C ARG A 105 -25.69 12.07 12.27
N ASN A 106 -25.76 10.74 12.16
CA ASN A 106 -26.35 9.86 13.16
C ASN A 106 -25.26 9.23 14.03
N VAL A 107 -25.24 9.57 15.32
CA VAL A 107 -24.21 9.07 16.26
C VAL A 107 -24.30 7.55 16.48
N ARG A 108 -25.52 6.99 16.55
CA ARG A 108 -25.71 5.56 16.86
C ARG A 108 -25.14 4.66 15.77
N SER A 109 -25.50 4.95 14.51
CA SER A 109 -24.98 4.25 13.33
C SER A 109 -23.46 4.38 13.23
N LEU A 110 -22.92 5.58 13.49
CA LEU A 110 -21.48 5.84 13.46
C LEU A 110 -20.71 5.03 14.52
N GLU A 111 -21.22 4.94 15.75
CA GLU A 111 -20.58 4.15 16.82
C GLU A 111 -20.66 2.64 16.54
N LYS A 112 -21.78 2.16 15.96
CA LYS A 112 -21.93 0.77 15.52
C LYS A 112 -20.87 0.38 14.49
N VAL A 113 -20.77 1.15 13.39
CA VAL A 113 -19.76 0.92 12.34
C VAL A 113 -18.35 1.02 12.90
N CYS A 114 -18.11 2.00 13.78
CA CYS A 114 -16.81 2.16 14.42
C CYS A 114 -16.41 0.93 15.25
N ALA A 115 -17.35 0.35 16.01
CA ALA A 115 -17.11 -0.85 16.79
C ALA A 115 -16.88 -2.08 15.89
N GLU A 116 -17.67 -2.22 14.83
CA GLU A 116 -17.54 -3.32 13.87
C GLU A 116 -16.20 -3.29 13.14
N LEU A 117 -15.73 -2.12 12.68
CA LEU A 117 -14.42 -1.97 12.04
C LEU A 117 -13.26 -2.34 12.98
N ILE A 118 -13.33 -1.90 14.24
CA ILE A 118 -12.31 -2.25 15.25
C ILE A 118 -12.32 -3.75 15.52
N ASN A 119 -13.51 -4.35 15.65
CA ASN A 119 -13.64 -5.79 15.86
C ASN A 119 -13.18 -6.61 14.65
N GLY A 120 -13.48 -6.14 13.42
CA GLY A 120 -12.99 -6.75 12.18
C GLY A 120 -11.47 -6.72 12.08
N ALA A 121 -10.85 -5.59 12.39
CA ALA A 121 -9.41 -5.44 12.40
C ALA A 121 -8.74 -6.29 13.51
N LYS A 122 -9.35 -6.40 14.69
CA LYS A 122 -8.89 -7.28 15.78
C LYS A 122 -8.98 -8.76 15.41
N LYS A 123 -10.05 -9.20 14.73
CA LYS A 123 -10.19 -10.59 14.25
C LYS A 123 -9.07 -10.98 13.30
N GLN A 124 -8.62 -10.05 12.46
CA GLN A 124 -7.51 -10.24 11.52
C GLN A 124 -6.13 -9.95 12.14
N LYS A 125 -6.06 -9.70 13.46
CA LYS A 125 -4.83 -9.43 14.21
C LYS A 125 -4.02 -8.22 13.68
N LEU A 126 -4.70 -7.20 13.14
CA LEU A 126 -4.06 -5.96 12.69
C LEU A 126 -3.75 -5.04 13.87
N LYS A 127 -2.71 -4.20 13.72
CA LYS A 127 -2.39 -3.14 14.69
C LYS A 127 -3.32 -1.94 14.44
N VAL A 128 -4.22 -1.71 15.40
CA VAL A 128 -5.25 -0.66 15.33
C VAL A 128 -4.94 0.45 16.31
N LYS A 129 -4.92 1.70 15.83
CA LYS A 129 -5.08 2.86 16.71
C LYS A 129 -6.57 3.09 16.89
N GLY A 130 -7.01 3.13 18.15
CA GLY A 130 -8.43 3.27 18.49
C GLY A 130 -9.10 4.49 17.85
N PRO A 131 -10.44 4.57 17.92
CA PRO A 131 -11.19 5.57 17.19
C PRO A 131 -11.02 6.94 17.82
N VAL A 132 -10.36 7.83 17.08
CA VAL A 132 -10.17 9.21 17.48
C VAL A 132 -11.44 9.99 17.18
N ARG A 133 -12.02 10.58 18.24
CA ARG A 133 -13.23 11.40 18.13
C ARG A 133 -12.84 12.82 17.74
N MET A 134 -13.14 13.20 16.51
CA MET A 134 -12.92 14.59 16.06
C MET A 134 -14.05 15.48 16.59
N PRO A 135 -13.78 16.78 16.80
CA PRO A 135 -14.79 17.73 17.25
C PRO A 135 -15.95 17.78 16.25
N THR A 136 -17.17 17.81 16.79
CA THR A 136 -18.39 17.80 15.98
C THR A 136 -18.62 19.17 15.38
N LYS A 137 -18.73 19.22 14.05
CA LYS A 137 -19.05 20.48 13.36
C LYS A 137 -20.56 20.70 13.46
N VAL A 138 -20.95 21.84 14.05
CA VAL A 138 -22.36 22.25 14.17
C VAL A 138 -22.64 23.31 13.13
N LEU A 139 -23.36 22.94 12.07
CA LEU A 139 -23.85 23.87 11.06
C LEU A 139 -25.12 24.51 11.59
N ARG A 140 -25.14 25.85 11.67
CA ARG A 140 -26.25 26.63 12.23
C ARG A 140 -26.80 27.53 11.14
N ILE A 141 -28.10 27.44 10.90
CA ILE A 141 -28.83 28.35 10.00
C ILE A 141 -29.96 28.96 10.81
N THR A 142 -30.01 30.29 10.84
CA THR A 142 -31.09 31.03 11.51
C THR A 142 -31.88 31.81 10.48
N THR A 143 -33.14 31.43 10.31
CA THR A 143 -34.06 32.05 9.35
C THR A 143 -35.25 32.63 10.07
N ARG A 144 -35.89 33.62 9.46
CA ARG A 144 -37.18 34.11 9.92
C ARG A 144 -38.23 33.02 9.71
N LYS A 145 -39.13 32.84 10.67
CA LYS A 145 -40.25 31.88 10.53
C LYS A 145 -41.23 32.30 9.45
N THR A 146 -41.53 33.59 9.40
CA THR A 146 -42.50 34.14 8.47
C THR A 146 -41.86 34.34 7.09
N PRO A 147 -42.59 34.02 6.00
CA PRO A 147 -42.12 34.30 4.64
C PRO A 147 -42.17 35.79 4.31
N CYS A 148 -43.15 36.51 4.88
CA CYS A 148 -43.36 37.94 4.68
C CYS A 148 -42.74 38.78 5.82
N GLY A 149 -42.56 40.08 5.54
CA GLY A 149 -42.00 41.08 6.45
C GLY A 149 -42.84 41.39 7.68
N GLU A 150 -44.12 41.00 7.67
CA GLU A 150 -45.12 41.33 8.68
C GLU A 150 -45.13 40.37 9.89
N GLY A 151 -45.75 40.83 10.98
CA GLY A 151 -45.92 40.06 12.22
C GLY A 151 -44.72 40.07 13.17
N SER A 152 -44.76 39.22 14.19
CA SER A 152 -43.74 39.17 15.25
C SER A 152 -42.39 38.66 14.75
N LYS A 153 -41.29 39.25 15.26
CA LYS A 153 -39.90 38.90 14.90
C LYS A 153 -39.48 37.57 15.52
N THR A 154 -39.99 36.47 14.99
CA THR A 154 -39.65 35.10 15.41
C THR A 154 -38.66 34.44 14.46
N TRP A 155 -37.70 33.70 15.02
CA TRP A 155 -36.60 33.06 14.28
C TRP A 155 -36.54 31.56 14.56
N ASP A 156 -36.29 30.78 13.52
CA ASP A 156 -35.91 29.37 13.65
C ASP A 156 -34.40 29.22 13.77
N ARG A 157 -33.97 28.21 14.51
CA ARG A 157 -32.55 27.88 14.72
C ARG A 157 -32.30 26.44 14.29
N PHE A 158 -32.18 26.23 12.99
CA PHE A 158 -31.86 24.93 12.44
C PHE A 158 -30.40 24.56 12.75
N GLN A 159 -30.18 23.32 13.18
CA GLN A 159 -28.86 22.78 13.44
C GLN A 159 -28.67 21.45 12.75
N MET A 160 -27.54 21.29 12.06
CA MET A 160 -27.07 20.00 11.59
C MET A 160 -25.73 19.71 12.27
N ARG A 161 -25.62 18.54 12.89
CA ARG A 161 -24.38 18.08 13.53
C ARG A 161 -23.72 17.05 12.64
N ILE A 162 -22.45 17.27 12.33
CA ILE A 162 -21.62 16.33 11.60
C ILE A 162 -20.58 15.78 12.57
N HIS A 163 -20.66 14.47 12.78
CA HIS A 163 -19.78 13.71 13.64
C HIS A 163 -18.72 13.05 12.77
N LYS A 164 -17.45 13.31 13.08
CA LYS A 164 -16.31 12.74 12.37
C LYS A 164 -15.50 11.84 13.31
N ARG A 165 -15.16 10.64 12.86
CA ARG A 165 -14.28 9.69 13.55
C ARG A 165 -13.15 9.26 12.63
N VAL A 166 -11.98 9.05 13.21
CA VAL A 166 -10.79 8.64 12.46
C VAL A 166 -10.20 7.41 13.11
N ILE A 167 -9.92 6.39 12.31
CA ILE A 167 -9.26 5.16 12.74
C ILE A 167 -7.98 5.02 11.91
N ASP A 168 -6.85 4.84 12.58
CA ASP A 168 -5.57 4.61 11.90
C ASP A 168 -5.21 3.11 12.00
N LEU A 169 -4.82 2.53 10.87
CA LEU A 169 -4.46 1.12 10.71
C LEU A 169 -3.10 0.97 10.04
N TYR A 170 -2.37 -0.09 10.43
CA TYR A 170 -1.14 -0.53 9.77
C TYR A 170 -1.41 -1.90 9.14
N SER A 171 -1.58 -1.92 7.83
CA SER A 171 -1.95 -3.14 7.09
C SER A 171 -1.74 -2.97 5.59
N PRO A 172 -1.63 -4.07 4.83
CA PRO A 172 -1.74 -4.01 3.38
C PRO A 172 -3.15 -3.53 2.96
N SER A 173 -3.24 -2.91 1.78
CA SER A 173 -4.47 -2.26 1.31
C SER A 173 -5.60 -3.24 0.96
N GLU A 174 -5.26 -4.47 0.58
CA GLU A 174 -6.22 -5.53 0.21
C GLU A 174 -7.11 -5.93 1.39
N ILE A 175 -6.49 -6.12 2.56
CA ILE A 175 -7.18 -6.53 3.78
C ILE A 175 -8.16 -5.44 4.24
N VAL A 176 -7.78 -4.16 4.11
CA VAL A 176 -8.65 -3.04 4.47
C VAL A 176 -9.90 -2.99 3.59
N LYS A 177 -9.75 -3.22 2.28
CA LYS A 177 -10.90 -3.25 1.35
C LYS A 177 -11.93 -4.31 1.76
N GLN A 178 -11.48 -5.48 2.20
CA GLN A 178 -12.35 -6.56 2.68
C GLN A 178 -13.09 -6.19 3.97
N ILE A 179 -12.45 -5.48 4.90
CA ILE A 179 -13.10 -5.05 6.15
C ILE A 179 -14.15 -3.96 5.85
N THR A 180 -13.83 -3.02 4.97
CA THR A 180 -14.71 -1.87 4.68
C THR A 180 -15.96 -2.27 3.88
N SER A 181 -15.90 -3.31 3.05
CA SER A 181 -17.06 -3.72 2.23
C SER A 181 -18.22 -4.30 3.06
N ILE A 182 -17.94 -4.86 4.23
CA ILE A 182 -18.93 -5.56 5.06
C ILE A 182 -19.80 -4.59 5.90
N SER A 183 -19.33 -3.35 6.13
CA SER A 183 -19.87 -2.46 7.18
C SER A 183 -20.51 -1.17 6.65
N ILE A 184 -21.02 -1.18 5.43
CA ILE A 184 -21.69 0.00 4.84
C ILE A 184 -23.10 0.13 5.43
N GLU A 185 -23.20 0.85 6.55
CA GLU A 185 -24.48 1.24 7.16
C GLU A 185 -25.06 2.47 6.44
N PRO A 186 -26.38 2.53 6.18
CA PRO A 186 -26.99 3.68 5.50
C PRO A 186 -26.81 4.97 6.31
N GLY A 187 -26.31 6.02 5.66
CA GLY A 187 -26.11 7.33 6.27
C GLY A 187 -24.78 7.51 7.02
N VAL A 188 -23.85 6.56 6.91
CA VAL A 188 -22.45 6.71 7.30
C VAL A 188 -21.60 6.74 6.04
N GLU A 189 -20.81 7.80 5.88
CA GLU A 189 -19.86 7.94 4.78
C GLU A 189 -18.47 7.50 5.25
N VAL A 190 -17.81 6.66 4.45
CA VAL A 190 -16.52 6.04 4.78
C VAL A 190 -15.51 6.41 3.71
N GLU A 191 -14.45 7.11 4.12
CA GLU A 191 -13.33 7.47 3.26
C GLU A 191 -12.07 6.74 3.72
N VAL A 192 -11.32 6.18 2.77
CA VAL A 192 -10.05 5.49 3.05
C VAL A 192 -8.92 6.27 2.38
N THR A 193 -7.95 6.69 3.18
CA THR A 193 -6.77 7.42 2.70
C THR A 193 -5.50 6.61 2.99
N ILE A 194 -4.68 6.39 1.97
CA ILE A 194 -3.36 5.77 2.11
C ILE A 194 -2.36 6.91 2.24
N ALA A 195 -1.65 6.98 3.37
CA ALA A 195 -0.50 7.86 3.49
C ALA A 195 0.68 7.19 2.79
N ASN A 196 0.92 7.56 1.54
CA ASN A 196 2.19 7.28 0.88
C ASN A 196 3.21 8.26 1.47
N GLU A 197 4.30 7.73 2.05
CA GLU A 197 5.44 8.55 2.45
C GLU A 197 6.07 9.25 1.23
#